data_AF-A0AAV5AUY4-F1
#
_entry.id   AF-A0AAV5AUY4-F1
#
_cell.length_a   1.000
_cell.length_b   1.000
_cell.length_c   1.000
_cell.angle_alpha   90.00
_cell.angle_beta   90.00
_cell.angle_gamma   90.00
#
_symmetry.space_group_name_H-M   'P 1'
#
loop_
_entity.id
_entity.type
_entity.pdbx_description
1 polymer ?
#
loop_
_entity_poly.entity_id
_entity_poly.type
_entity_poly.pdbx_seq_one_letter_code
_entity_poly.pdbx_strand_id
1 'polypeptide(L)'
;MKGGRQEINLSTRAWSKGVIIHEICHALGLYHEQCRADRDNYINVNLSELKLPNDICQFRTYKELRQKGLDIGEFDFNSIMLYGSYYPIKKIMRKYLY
;
A
#
# COMPACT_ATOMS: atom_id res chain seq x y z
N MET A 1 -11.54 -10.46 -6.02
CA MET A 1 -12.46 -10.65 -4.87
C MET A 1 -12.58 -12.15 -4.58
N LYS A 2 -12.63 -12.54 -3.31
CA LYS A 2 -12.90 -13.93 -2.91
C LYS A 2 -14.38 -14.05 -2.51
N GLY A 3 -15.09 -15.06 -3.01
CA GLY A 3 -16.45 -15.36 -2.58
C GLY A 3 -16.45 -16.14 -1.26
N GLY A 4 -17.52 -16.02 -0.46
CA GLY A 4 -17.66 -16.69 0.84
C GLY A 4 -17.04 -15.93 2.01
N ARG A 5 -16.81 -16.62 3.14
CA ARG A 5 -16.20 -16.03 4.35
C ARG A 5 -14.76 -15.58 4.06
N GLN A 6 -14.44 -14.35 4.44
CA GLN A 6 -13.10 -13.77 4.34
C GLN A 6 -12.61 -13.41 5.74
N GLU A 7 -11.49 -14.00 6.14
CA GLU A 7 -10.88 -13.71 7.44
C GLU A 7 -9.94 -12.52 7.34
N ILE A 8 -10.14 -11.56 8.23
CA ILE A 8 -9.27 -10.40 8.40
C ILE A 8 -8.44 -10.64 9.65
N ASN A 9 -7.12 -10.75 9.49
CA ASN A 9 -6.20 -11.02 10.59
C ASN A 9 -5.57 -9.71 11.06
N LEU A 10 -5.94 -9.27 12.27
CA LEU A 10 -5.34 -8.12 12.92
C LEU A 10 -4.22 -8.58 13.84
N SER A 11 -3.06 -7.92 13.78
CA SER A 11 -2.02 -8.18 14.76
C SER A 11 -2.44 -7.70 16.16
N THR A 12 -1.93 -8.33 17.21
CA THR A 12 -2.29 -8.05 18.61
C THR A 12 -2.04 -6.60 19.05
N ARG A 13 -1.26 -5.83 18.28
CA ARG A 13 -0.94 -4.41 18.52
C ARG A 13 -1.63 -3.45 17.56
N ALA A 14 -2.47 -3.92 16.64
CA ALA A 14 -3.01 -3.13 15.53
C ALA A 14 -4.53 -2.97 15.57
N TRP A 15 -5.07 -2.65 16.75
CA TRP A 15 -6.51 -2.47 17.00
C TRP A 15 -7.01 -1.03 16.83
N SER A 16 -6.24 -0.16 16.17
CA SER A 16 -6.73 1.19 15.90
C SER A 16 -7.82 1.17 14.83
N LYS A 17 -8.78 2.11 14.92
CA LYS A 17 -9.84 2.27 13.91
C LYS A 17 -9.28 2.35 12.49
N GLY A 18 -8.15 3.05 12.31
CA GLY A 18 -7.50 3.19 11.02
C GLY A 18 -7.00 1.87 10.44
N VAL A 19 -6.36 1.02 11.25
CA VAL A 19 -5.90 -0.31 10.78
C VAL A 19 -7.08 -1.19 10.40
N ILE A 20 -8.14 -1.22 11.21
CA ILE A 20 -9.31 -2.04 10.92
C ILE A 20 -9.93 -1.64 9.58
N ILE A 21 -10.05 -0.34 9.30
CA ILE A 21 -10.57 0.15 8.02
C ILE A 21 -9.62 -0.23 6.87
N HIS A 22 -8.30 -0.10 7.03
CA HIS A 22 -7.30 -0.50 6.03
C HIS A 22 -7.46 -1.98 5.61
N GLU A 23 -7.59 -2.88 6.57
CA GLU A 23 -7.74 -4.31 6.28
C GLU A 23 -9.11 -4.65 5.64
N ILE A 24 -10.17 -3.93 6.03
CA ILE A 24 -11.48 -4.05 5.35
C ILE A 24 -11.36 -3.59 3.89
N CYS A 25 -10.64 -2.51 3.61
CA CYS A 25 -10.38 -2.05 2.25
C CYS A 25 -9.65 -3.12 1.41
N HIS A 26 -8.69 -3.84 1.98
CA HIS A 26 -8.09 -5.00 1.30
C HIS A 26 -9.10 -6.10 0.99
N ALA A 27 -10.01 -6.42 1.92
CA ALA A 27 -11.07 -7.41 1.67
C ALA A 27 -12.05 -6.96 0.57
N LEU A 28 -12.27 -5.64 0.41
CA LEU A 28 -13.04 -5.07 -0.70
C LEU A 28 -12.28 -5.12 -2.05
N GLY A 29 -10.97 -5.35 -2.02
CA GLY A 29 -10.13 -5.49 -3.21
C GLY A 29 -9.27 -4.27 -3.52
N LEU A 30 -9.11 -3.34 -2.58
CA LEU A 30 -8.20 -2.20 -2.75
C LEU A 30 -6.75 -2.64 -2.56
N TYR A 31 -5.90 -2.21 -3.48
CA TYR A 31 -4.44 -2.28 -3.35
C TYR A 31 -3.93 -1.09 -2.52
N HIS A 32 -2.67 -1.16 -2.08
CA HIS A 32 -2.03 0.01 -1.51
C HIS A 32 -1.88 1.13 -2.53
N GLU A 33 -1.99 2.37 -2.06
CA GLU A 33 -1.90 3.56 -2.93
C GLU A 33 -0.52 3.63 -3.62
N GLN A 34 0.56 3.24 -2.93
CA GLN A 34 1.91 3.18 -3.53
C GLN A 34 2.09 2.10 -4.61
N CYS A 35 1.11 1.20 -4.77
CA CYS A 35 1.10 0.13 -5.77
C CYS A 35 0.29 0.51 -7.03
N ARG A 36 -0.23 1.74 -7.10
CA ARG A 36 -0.81 2.30 -8.34
C ARG A 36 0.19 2.28 -9.49
N ALA A 37 -0.31 2.17 -10.73
CA ALA A 37 0.59 2.12 -11.88
C ALA A 37 1.18 3.48 -12.25
N ASP A 38 0.51 4.57 -11.85
CA ASP A 38 0.96 5.94 -12.06
C ASP A 38 1.79 6.50 -10.88
N ARG A 39 2.08 5.69 -9.86
CA ARG A 39 2.71 6.14 -8.61
C ARG A 39 4.04 6.88 -8.81
N ASP A 40 4.85 6.50 -9.81
CA ASP A 40 6.16 7.12 -10.08
C ASP A 40 6.08 8.60 -10.49
N ASN A 41 4.90 9.07 -10.89
CA ASN A 41 4.63 10.49 -11.12
C ASN A 41 4.57 11.29 -9.81
N TYR A 42 4.18 10.64 -8.71
CA TYR A 42 3.85 11.26 -7.42
C TYR A 42 4.86 10.94 -6.31
N ILE A 43 5.45 9.76 -6.30
CA ILE A 43 6.37 9.33 -5.26
C ILE A 43 7.59 8.65 -5.88
N ASN A 44 8.75 8.82 -5.24
CA ASN A 44 9.90 7.97 -5.48
C ASN A 44 9.90 6.90 -4.40
N VAL A 45 10.06 5.63 -4.77
CA VAL A 45 10.22 4.53 -3.82
C VAL A 45 11.68 4.08 -3.80
N ASN A 46 12.40 4.37 -2.72
CA ASN A 46 13.78 3.92 -2.56
C ASN A 46 13.86 2.44 -2.12
N LEU A 47 13.87 1.52 -3.08
CA LEU A 47 13.98 0.09 -2.80
C LEU A 47 15.39 -0.37 -2.35
N SER A 48 16.42 0.49 -2.44
CA SER A 48 17.80 0.10 -2.13
C SER A 48 18.05 -0.22 -0.65
N GLU A 49 17.18 0.28 0.24
CA GLU A 49 17.27 0.03 1.68
C GLU A 49 16.51 -1.25 2.11
N LEU A 50 15.74 -1.88 1.19
CA LEU A 50 14.98 -3.10 1.47
C LEU A 50 15.88 -4.34 1.29
N LYS A 51 16.00 -5.14 2.34
CA LYS A 51 16.93 -6.28 2.39
C LYS A 51 16.29 -7.63 2.04
N LEU A 52 14.96 -7.73 2.12
CA LEU A 52 14.24 -8.97 1.84
C LEU A 52 13.41 -8.86 0.56
N PRO A 53 13.41 -9.87 -0.33
CA PRO A 53 12.59 -9.88 -1.54
C PRO A 53 11.09 -9.69 -1.27
N ASN A 54 10.59 -10.20 -0.14
CA ASN A 54 9.18 -10.05 0.25
C ASN A 54 8.82 -8.60 0.60
N ASP A 55 9.77 -7.82 1.12
CA ASP A 55 9.53 -6.41 1.42
C ASP A 55 9.37 -5.60 0.13
N ILE A 56 10.17 -5.92 -0.89
CA ILE A 56 10.12 -5.27 -2.20
C ILE A 56 8.77 -5.47 -2.89
N CYS A 57 8.19 -6.67 -2.75
CA CYS A 57 6.88 -6.97 -3.34
C CYS A 57 5.75 -6.06 -2.84
N GLN A 58 5.86 -5.49 -1.63
CA GLN A 58 4.86 -4.57 -1.08
C GLN A 58 4.87 -3.17 -1.71
N PHE A 59 5.88 -2.88 -2.55
CA PHE A 59 6.02 -1.61 -3.24
C PHE A 59 6.00 -1.74 -4.76
N ARG A 60 5.81 -2.96 -5.28
CA ARG A 60 5.62 -3.19 -6.71
C ARG A 60 4.21 -2.80 -7.11
N THR A 61 4.10 -2.14 -8.24
CA THR A 61 2.81 -1.77 -8.82
C THR A 61 2.04 -3.02 -9.26
N TYR A 62 0.71 -2.92 -9.33
CA TYR A 62 -0.10 -4.04 -9.83
C TYR A 62 0.29 -4.43 -11.27
N LYS A 63 0.79 -3.48 -12.10
CA LYS A 63 1.32 -3.78 -13.44
C LYS A 63 2.62 -4.58 -13.41
N GLU A 64 3.57 -4.20 -12.54
CA GLU A 64 4.82 -4.95 -12.35
C GLU A 64 4.57 -6.37 -11.87
N LEU A 65 3.54 -6.57 -11.04
CA LEU A 65 3.10 -7.88 -10.57
C LEU A 65 2.21 -8.65 -11.57
N ARG A 66 1.92 -8.06 -12.75
CA ARG A 66 0.98 -8.61 -13.75
C ARG A 66 -0.40 -8.95 -13.18
N GLN A 67 -0.85 -8.18 -12.20
CA GLN A 67 -2.17 -8.30 -11.60
C GLN A 67 -3.17 -7.38 -12.31
N LYS A 68 -4.46 -7.73 -12.23
CA LYS A 68 -5.54 -6.87 -12.72
C LYS A 68 -5.78 -5.76 -11.69
N GLY A 69 -5.70 -4.51 -12.14
CA GLY A 69 -5.97 -3.34 -11.32
C GLY A 69 -6.40 -2.16 -12.19
N LEU A 70 -6.96 -1.15 -11.56
CA LEU A 70 -7.39 0.09 -12.20
C LEU A 70 -7.09 1.24 -11.25
N ASP A 71 -6.40 2.27 -11.77
CA ASP A 71 -6.20 3.52 -11.06
C ASP A 71 -7.49 4.35 -11.17
N ILE A 72 -8.06 4.74 -10.03
CA ILE A 72 -9.29 5.53 -9.95
C ILE A 72 -8.97 6.84 -9.24
N GLY A 73 -9.36 7.97 -9.85
CA GLY A 73 -9.10 9.30 -9.30
C GLY A 73 -7.61 9.68 -9.27
N GLU A 74 -7.33 10.80 -8.61
CA GLU A 74 -5.97 11.29 -8.37
C GLU A 74 -5.25 10.46 -7.31
N PHE A 75 -3.92 10.53 -7.29
CA PHE A 75 -3.11 9.90 -6.24
C PHE A 75 -3.33 10.61 -4.90
N ASP A 76 -3.80 9.88 -3.90
CA ASP A 76 -4.15 10.47 -2.60
C ASP A 76 -3.05 10.22 -1.54
N PHE A 77 -2.29 11.26 -1.21
CA PHE A 77 -1.27 11.21 -0.16
C PHE A 77 -1.82 10.97 1.26
N ASN A 78 -3.11 11.22 1.47
CA ASN A 78 -3.81 10.98 2.73
C ASN A 78 -4.62 9.67 2.71
N SER A 79 -4.48 8.87 1.64
CA SER A 79 -5.17 7.60 1.49
C SER A 79 -4.88 6.70 2.68
N ILE A 80 -5.93 6.12 3.27
CA ILE A 80 -5.77 5.10 4.32
C ILE A 80 -5.04 3.86 3.78
N MET A 81 -5.01 3.68 2.46
CA MET A 81 -4.31 2.61 1.76
C MET A 81 -2.87 2.97 1.38
N LEU A 82 -2.44 4.22 1.55
CA LEU A 82 -1.04 4.56 1.45
C LEU A 82 -0.35 4.04 2.71
N TYR A 83 0.76 3.33 2.54
CA TYR A 83 1.63 3.05 3.68
C TYR A 83 2.04 4.36 4.34
N GLY A 84 1.58 4.55 5.58
CA GLY A 84 2.02 5.68 6.38
C GLY A 84 3.53 5.63 6.54
N SER A 85 4.17 6.79 6.64
CA SER A 85 5.60 6.95 6.92
C SER A 85 6.04 6.39 8.30
N TYR A 86 5.18 5.61 8.95
CA TYR A 86 5.32 4.99 10.26
C TYR A 86 5.63 3.48 10.20
N TYR A 87 5.77 2.89 9.01
CA TYR A 87 6.77 1.83 8.86
C TYR A 87 8.15 2.46 9.22
N PRO A 88 9.11 1.77 9.85
CA PRO A 88 10.42 2.33 10.21
C PRO A 88 11.27 2.61 8.97
N ILE A 89 10.78 3.53 8.16
CA ILE A 89 11.23 3.85 6.83
C ILE A 89 10.88 5.32 6.59
N LYS A 90 11.46 6.20 7.41
CA LYS A 90 11.44 7.66 7.24
C LYS A 90 12.15 8.16 5.95
N LYS A 91 12.41 7.27 4.98
CA LYS A 91 13.33 7.54 3.87
C LYS A 91 12.96 6.96 2.51
N ILE A 92 11.86 6.20 2.40
CA ILE A 92 11.53 5.52 1.14
C ILE A 92 10.64 6.35 0.22
N MET A 93 9.85 7.31 0.72
CA MET A 93 8.88 8.06 -0.10
C MET A 93 9.15 9.56 -0.02
N ARG A 94 9.98 10.08 -0.95
CA ARG A 94 10.38 11.50 -0.99
C ARG A 94 10.24 12.03 -2.41
N LYS A 95 9.14 12.73 -2.68
CA LYS A 95 9.07 13.63 -3.84
C LYS A 95 8.27 14.92 -3.59
N TYR A 96 7.18 14.89 -2.81
CA TYR A 96 6.32 16.07 -2.62
C TYR A 96 5.80 16.34 -1.18
N LEU A 97 6.55 15.96 -0.15
CA LEU A 97 6.22 16.39 1.23
C LEU A 97 6.93 17.72 1.54
N TYR A 98 6.39 18.83 1.04
CA TYR A 98 6.65 20.19 1.51
C TYR A 98 5.34 20.98 1.51
#